data_AF-A0A4U3AJ79-F1
#
_entry.id   AF-A0A4U3AJ79-F1
#
_cell.length_a   1.000
_cell.length_b   1.000
_cell.length_c   1.000
_cell.angle_alpha   90.00
_cell.angle_beta   90.00
_cell.angle_gamma   90.00
#
_symmetry.space_group_name_H-M   'P 1'
#
loop_
_entity.id
_entity.type
_entity.pdbx_description
1 polymer ?
#
loop_
_entity_poly.entity_id
_entity_poly.type
_entity_poly.pdbx_seq_one_letter_code
_entity_poly.pdbx_strand_id
1 'polypeptide(L)'
;MKEGYGRKIWGDIMKVQVVLSGYGTVGREFIKLLNEKYLYINESYGIDLVVSAVLGRNVAIHNEDGLSIHHLLMYGGGSAAIEEYIEHHPEERATTSISGTVLVESTVTNLKDGNPGKQYIKQAI
;
A
#
# COMPACT_ATOMS: atom_id res chain seq x y z
N MET A 1 13.32 18.83 32.72
CA MET A 1 12.43 18.94 31.55
C MET A 1 13.09 18.15 30.44
N LYS A 2 12.40 17.14 29.87
CA LYS A 2 13.00 16.19 28.91
C LYS A 2 13.11 16.87 27.54
N GLU A 3 14.33 17.17 27.11
CA GLU A 3 14.63 17.58 25.74
C GLU A 3 14.40 16.42 24.77
N GLY A 4 13.93 16.79 23.57
CA GLY A 4 13.22 15.94 22.65
C GLY A 4 14.08 14.91 21.92
N TYR A 5 13.47 13.75 21.70
CA TYR A 5 13.90 12.77 20.72
C TYR A 5 13.67 13.32 19.30
N GLY A 6 14.62 14.11 18.80
CA GLY A 6 14.64 14.54 17.40
C GLY A 6 16.05 14.39 16.87
N ARG A 7 16.44 13.18 16.44
CA ARG A 7 17.65 13.03 15.62
C ARG A 7 17.33 13.67 14.27
N LYS A 8 17.89 14.85 14.00
CA LYS A 8 17.98 15.39 12.63
C LYS A 8 18.71 14.37 11.77
N ILE A 9 18.00 13.75 10.83
CA ILE A 9 18.57 12.80 9.88
C ILE A 9 19.21 13.62 8.76
N TRP A 10 20.54 13.60 8.68
CA TRP A 10 21.33 14.26 7.64
C TRP A 10 21.57 13.27 6.48
N GLY A 11 20.50 12.76 5.89
CA GLY A 11 20.56 11.81 4.76
C GLY A 11 19.36 11.98 3.83
N ASP A 12 19.51 11.51 2.59
CA ASP A 12 18.44 11.56 1.58
C ASP A 12 17.22 10.77 2.07
N ILE A 13 16.02 11.35 1.92
CA ILE A 13 14.77 10.66 2.21
C ILE A 13 14.60 9.52 1.21
N MET A 14 14.42 8.30 1.72
CA MET A 14 14.18 7.13 0.88
C MET A 14 12.68 6.96 0.65
N LYS A 15 12.23 7.10 -0.59
CA LYS A 15 10.86 6.74 -0.99
C LYS A 15 10.74 5.23 -1.08
N VAL A 16 9.74 4.66 -0.39
CA VAL A 16 9.41 3.24 -0.43
C VAL A 16 7.99 3.09 -0.95
N GLN A 17 7.88 2.56 -2.17
CA GLN A 17 6.61 2.27 -2.84
C GLN A 17 6.07 0.92 -2.36
N VAL A 18 5.00 0.97 -1.58
CA VAL A 18 4.29 -0.19 -1.08
C VAL A 18 3.24 -0.62 -2.09
N VAL A 19 3.30 -1.88 -2.50
CA VAL A 19 2.28 -2.56 -3.31
C VAL A 19 1.51 -3.48 -2.37
N LEU A 20 0.22 -3.27 -2.19
CA LEU A 20 -0.62 -4.12 -1.35
C LEU A 20 -1.41 -5.10 -2.23
N SER A 21 -1.31 -6.40 -1.94
CA SER A 21 -2.25 -7.38 -2.50
C SER A 21 -3.24 -7.85 -1.44
N GLY A 22 -4.53 -7.77 -1.78
CA GLY A 22 -5.63 -8.04 -0.85
C GLY A 22 -6.06 -6.78 -0.09
N TYR A 23 -7.20 -6.21 -0.47
CA TYR A 23 -7.81 -5.10 0.26
C TYR A 23 -8.92 -5.54 1.22
N GLY A 24 -8.74 -6.70 1.85
CA GLY A 24 -9.67 -7.20 2.89
C GLY A 24 -9.45 -6.49 4.24
N THR A 25 -9.93 -7.10 5.33
CA THR A 25 -9.76 -6.55 6.69
C THR A 25 -8.30 -6.25 7.02
N VAL A 26 -7.38 -7.19 6.75
CA VAL A 26 -5.96 -7.02 7.07
C VAL A 26 -5.32 -5.91 6.24
N GLY A 27 -5.47 -5.95 4.90
CA GLY A 27 -4.91 -4.94 4.02
C GLY A 27 -5.44 -3.53 4.32
N ARG A 28 -6.73 -3.41 4.65
CA ARG A 28 -7.35 -2.14 5.03
C ARG A 28 -6.79 -1.57 6.33
N GLU A 29 -6.72 -2.38 7.38
CA GLU A 29 -6.15 -1.92 8.66
C GLU A 29 -4.64 -1.64 8.54
N PHE A 30 -3.93 -2.35 7.66
CA PHE A 30 -2.54 -2.05 7.34
C PHE A 30 -2.36 -0.66 6.73
N ILE A 31 -3.13 -0.29 5.68
CA ILE A 31 -3.00 1.06 5.10
C ILE A 31 -3.46 2.16 6.05
N LYS A 32 -4.44 1.87 6.92
CA LYS A 32 -4.86 2.79 7.98
C LYS A 32 -3.71 3.05 8.95
N LEU A 33 -3.03 1.99 9.39
CA LEU A 33 -1.86 2.12 10.26
C LEU A 33 -0.72 2.90 9.56
N LEU A 34 -0.47 2.64 8.28
CA LEU A 34 0.50 3.42 7.50
C LEU A 34 0.16 4.92 7.49
N ASN A 35 -1.10 5.26 7.21
CA ASN A 35 -1.58 6.65 7.22
C ASN A 35 -1.53 7.31 8.60
N GLU A 36 -1.62 6.53 9.68
CA GLU A 36 -1.44 7.04 11.05
C GLU A 36 0.03 7.19 11.45
N LYS A 37 0.95 6.47 10.80
CA LYS A 37 2.37 6.38 11.21
C LYS A 37 3.36 6.99 10.21
N TYR A 38 2.93 7.44 9.03
CA TYR A 38 3.84 7.92 7.98
C TYR A 38 4.80 9.03 8.47
N LEU A 39 4.30 10.04 9.21
CA LEU A 39 5.16 11.10 9.77
C LEU A 39 6.19 10.55 10.76
N TYR A 40 5.75 9.69 11.67
CA TYR A 40 6.67 9.07 12.64
C TYR A 40 7.77 8.27 11.93
N ILE A 41 7.41 7.52 10.89
CA ILE A 41 8.35 6.71 10.13
C ILE A 41 9.32 7.60 9.34
N ASN A 42 8.82 8.67 8.73
CA ASN A 42 9.64 9.65 8.04
C ASN A 42 10.63 10.34 8.99
N GLU A 43 10.16 10.89 10.10
CA GLU A 43 11.00 11.62 11.07
C GLU A 43 11.99 10.71 11.80
N SER A 44 11.63 9.46 12.07
CA SER A 44 12.46 8.53 12.84
C SER A 44 13.47 7.78 11.98
N TYR A 45 13.16 7.52 10.71
CA TYR A 45 13.95 6.64 9.85
C TYR A 45 14.33 7.24 8.49
N GLY A 46 13.82 8.43 8.13
CA GLY A 46 14.06 9.05 6.83
C GLY A 46 13.38 8.32 5.68
N ILE A 47 12.27 7.62 5.95
CA ILE A 47 11.53 6.82 4.97
C ILE A 47 10.20 7.49 4.64
N ASP A 48 10.00 7.80 3.37
CA ASP A 48 8.70 8.23 2.84
C ASP A 48 7.93 7.02 2.32
N LEU A 49 6.94 6.56 3.11
CA LEU A 49 6.12 5.41 2.77
C LEU A 49 4.93 5.84 1.94
N VAL A 50 4.85 5.30 0.72
CA VAL A 50 3.80 5.61 -0.23
C VAL A 50 3.11 4.32 -0.65
N VAL A 51 1.80 4.22 -0.45
CA VAL A 51 1.02 3.11 -1.02
C VAL A 51 0.76 3.42 -2.49
N SER A 52 1.57 2.80 -3.34
CA SER A 52 1.58 3.02 -4.78
C SER A 52 0.55 2.16 -5.52
N ALA A 53 0.20 0.99 -4.98
CA ALA A 53 -0.76 0.09 -5.62
C ALA A 53 -1.59 -0.70 -4.61
N VAL A 54 -2.83 -1.01 -5.01
CA VAL A 54 -3.71 -1.96 -4.30
C VAL A 54 -4.31 -2.94 -5.31
N LEU A 55 -4.06 -4.22 -5.09
CA LEU A 55 -4.57 -5.32 -5.92
C LEU A 55 -5.76 -5.98 -5.20
N GLY A 56 -6.93 -5.86 -5.80
CA GLY A 56 -8.12 -6.63 -5.48
C GLY A 56 -8.15 -7.98 -6.22
N ARG A 57 -9.30 -8.67 -6.14
CA ARG A 57 -9.46 -9.98 -6.80
C ARG A 57 -9.46 -9.87 -8.33
N ASN A 58 -10.18 -8.88 -8.87
CA ASN A 58 -10.38 -8.70 -10.31
C ASN A 58 -10.08 -7.27 -10.78
N VAL A 59 -9.51 -6.44 -9.89
CA VAL A 59 -9.29 -5.02 -10.11
C VAL A 59 -8.01 -4.62 -9.41
N ALA A 60 -7.27 -3.67 -9.99
CA ALA A 60 -6.11 -3.09 -9.37
C ALA A 60 -6.03 -1.60 -9.69
N ILE A 61 -5.44 -0.85 -8.77
CA ILE A 61 -5.12 0.58 -8.92
C ILE A 61 -3.64 0.79 -8.69
N HIS A 62 -3.07 1.76 -9.38
CA HIS A 62 -1.65 2.10 -9.33
C HIS A 62 -1.41 3.58 -9.61
N ASN A 63 -0.63 4.23 -8.74
CA ASN A 63 -0.05 5.55 -8.92
C ASN A 63 1.34 5.56 -8.27
N GLU A 64 2.38 5.81 -9.07
CA GLU A 64 3.78 5.83 -8.60
C GLU A 64 4.05 6.93 -7.57
N ASP A 65 3.27 8.02 -7.63
CA ASP A 65 3.32 9.14 -6.70
C ASP A 65 2.55 8.88 -5.41
N GLY A 66 1.62 7.93 -5.45
CA GLY A 66 0.85 7.47 -4.30
C GLY A 66 -0.66 7.59 -4.48
N LEU A 67 -1.37 6.58 -4.01
CA LEU A 67 -2.83 6.55 -3.99
C LEU A 67 -3.38 7.39 -2.83
N SER A 68 -4.58 7.94 -2.99
CA SER A 68 -5.30 8.60 -1.90
C SER A 68 -5.80 7.58 -0.87
N ILE A 69 -5.03 7.40 0.20
CA ILE A 69 -5.40 6.49 1.30
C ILE A 69 -6.70 6.91 1.98
N HIS A 70 -6.94 8.22 2.12
CA HIS A 70 -8.17 8.74 2.69
C HIS A 70 -9.41 8.26 1.93
N HIS A 71 -9.38 8.36 0.60
CA HIS A 71 -10.48 7.90 -0.25
C HIS A 71 -10.66 6.38 -0.18
N LEU A 72 -9.56 5.60 -0.28
CA LEU A 72 -9.63 4.15 -0.13
C LEU A 72 -10.28 3.69 1.18
N LEU A 73 -9.93 4.35 2.29
CA LEU A 73 -10.48 4.02 3.61
C LEU A 73 -11.96 4.43 3.75
N MET A 74 -12.35 5.53 3.10
CA MET A 74 -13.73 6.04 3.06
C MET A 74 -14.67 5.08 2.32
N TYR A 75 -14.24 4.55 1.17
CA TYR A 75 -15.05 3.65 0.32
C TYR A 75 -15.16 2.22 0.87
N GLY A 76 -14.53 1.93 2.01
CA GLY A 76 -14.68 0.65 2.71
C GLY A 76 -13.56 -0.35 2.42
N GLY A 77 -13.91 -1.55 1.96
CA GLY A 77 -12.95 -2.63 1.74
C GLY A 77 -13.34 -3.59 0.62
N GLY A 78 -12.39 -4.44 0.25
CA GLY A 78 -12.51 -5.40 -0.84
C GLY A 78 -12.47 -4.74 -2.22
N SER A 79 -12.79 -5.51 -3.25
CA SER A 79 -12.79 -5.00 -4.63
C SER A 79 -13.85 -3.93 -4.89
N ALA A 80 -14.96 -3.91 -4.13
CA ALA A 80 -15.99 -2.88 -4.28
C ALA A 80 -15.42 -1.48 -3.97
N ALA A 81 -14.67 -1.34 -2.88
CA ALA A 81 -14.02 -0.08 -2.53
C ALA A 81 -12.96 0.37 -3.56
N ILE A 82 -12.30 -0.59 -4.21
CA ILE A 82 -11.33 -0.29 -5.28
C ILE A 82 -12.05 0.19 -6.55
N GLU A 83 -13.18 -0.41 -6.92
CA GLU A 83 -13.97 0.07 -8.07
C GLU A 83 -14.57 1.46 -7.79
N GLU A 84 -15.11 1.69 -6.58
CA GLU A 84 -15.61 3.02 -6.18
C GLU A 84 -14.49 4.08 -6.15
N TYR A 85 -13.28 3.68 -5.77
CA TYR A 85 -12.10 4.53 -5.91
C TYR A 85 -11.83 4.90 -7.36
N ILE A 86 -11.87 3.93 -8.29
CA ILE A 86 -11.66 4.16 -9.72
C ILE A 86 -12.73 5.09 -10.31
N GLU A 87 -13.97 5.06 -9.84
CA GLU A 87 -15.00 6.00 -10.29
C GLU A 87 -14.61 7.47 -10.05
N HIS A 88 -13.80 7.72 -9.01
CA HIS A 88 -13.32 9.06 -8.64
C HIS A 88 -11.88 9.35 -9.11
N HIS A 89 -11.08 8.32 -9.39
CA HIS A 89 -9.67 8.38 -9.85
C HIS A 89 -9.45 7.43 -11.04
N PRO A 90 -10.15 7.63 -12.17
CA PRO A 90 -10.18 6.65 -13.27
C PRO A 90 -8.82 6.40 -13.93
N GLU A 91 -7.95 7.41 -13.93
CA GLU A 91 -6.59 7.35 -14.45
C GLU A 91 -5.68 6.39 -13.65
N GLU A 92 -6.01 6.11 -12.40
CA GLU A 92 -5.22 5.24 -11.52
C GLU A 92 -5.63 3.76 -11.69
N ARG A 93 -6.60 3.44 -12.54
CA ARG A 93 -6.89 2.04 -12.88
C ARG A 93 -5.65 1.40 -13.52
N ALA A 94 -5.15 0.32 -12.92
CA ALA A 94 -3.96 -0.35 -13.42
C ALA A 94 -4.25 -1.00 -14.79
N THR A 95 -3.51 -0.58 -15.82
CA THR A 95 -3.60 -1.13 -17.18
C THR A 95 -2.32 -1.81 -17.65
N THR A 96 -1.23 -1.63 -16.89
CA THR A 96 0.11 -2.15 -17.16
C THR A 96 0.61 -2.97 -15.97
N SER A 97 1.80 -3.56 -16.11
CA SER A 97 2.52 -4.15 -14.98
C SER A 97 2.72 -3.12 -13.86
N ILE A 98 2.54 -3.56 -12.62
CA ILE A 98 2.74 -2.77 -11.40
C ILE A 98 4.14 -3.06 -10.85
N SER A 99 4.90 -2.02 -10.55
CA SER A 99 6.18 -2.10 -9.86
C SER A 99 6.11 -1.38 -8.51
N GLY A 100 6.99 -1.77 -7.60
CA GLY A 100 7.16 -1.06 -6.33
C GLY A 100 8.39 -1.57 -5.58
N THR A 101 8.69 -0.93 -4.46
CA THR A 101 9.83 -1.28 -3.61
C THR A 101 9.55 -2.52 -2.77
N VAL A 102 8.32 -2.67 -2.28
CA VAL A 102 7.91 -3.78 -1.42
C VAL A 102 6.51 -4.27 -1.73
N LEU A 103 6.33 -5.58 -1.80
CA LEU A 103 5.02 -6.23 -1.82
C LEU A 103 4.59 -6.57 -0.39
N VAL A 104 3.40 -6.14 -0.01
CA VAL A 104 2.69 -6.60 1.19
C VAL A 104 1.58 -7.52 0.72
N GLU A 105 1.72 -8.82 1.03
CA GLU A 105 0.79 -9.86 0.63
C GLU A 105 -0.21 -10.16 1.76
N SER A 106 -1.49 -9.91 1.50
CA SER A 106 -2.58 -10.08 2.46
C SER A 106 -3.85 -10.67 1.84
N THR A 107 -3.70 -11.39 0.72
CA THR A 107 -4.80 -12.14 0.12
C THR A 107 -5.12 -13.39 0.93
N VAL A 108 -6.34 -13.91 0.75
CA VAL A 108 -6.70 -15.19 1.34
C VAL A 108 -5.94 -16.30 0.60
N THR A 109 -5.14 -17.07 1.34
CA THR A 109 -4.37 -18.19 0.82
C THR A 109 -5.23 -19.41 0.56
N ASN A 110 -5.18 -19.95 -0.66
CA ASN A 110 -5.68 -21.28 -0.93
C ASN A 110 -4.73 -22.32 -0.32
N LEU A 111 -5.21 -23.08 0.67
CA LEU A 111 -4.41 -24.07 1.40
C LEU A 111 -3.93 -25.26 0.54
N LYS A 112 -4.52 -25.47 -0.65
CA LYS A 112 -4.11 -26.56 -1.55
C LYS A 112 -2.82 -26.26 -2.31
N ASP A 113 -2.69 -25.03 -2.81
CA ASP A 113 -1.62 -24.67 -3.75
C ASP A 113 -0.85 -23.39 -3.38
N GLY A 114 -1.33 -22.65 -2.38
CA GLY A 114 -0.78 -21.39 -1.89
C GLY A 114 -1.19 -20.16 -2.71
N ASN A 115 -2.04 -20.31 -3.71
CA ASN A 115 -2.43 -19.20 -4.60
C ASN A 115 -3.56 -18.34 -3.99
N PRO A 116 -3.68 -17.06 -4.38
CA PRO A 116 -2.80 -16.35 -5.32
C PRO A 116 -1.50 -15.81 -4.68
N GLY A 117 -1.40 -15.74 -3.35
CA GLY A 117 -0.25 -15.15 -2.65
C GLY A 117 1.11 -15.71 -3.07
N LYS A 118 1.22 -17.04 -3.24
CA LYS A 118 2.43 -17.70 -3.76
C LYS A 118 2.87 -17.14 -5.12
N GLN A 119 1.93 -16.89 -6.03
CA GLN A 119 2.24 -16.35 -7.34
C GLN A 119 2.73 -14.91 -7.23
N TYR A 120 2.05 -14.06 -6.44
CA TYR A 120 2.44 -12.66 -6.26
C TYR A 120 3.83 -12.53 -5.65
N ILE A 121 4.14 -13.32 -4.62
CA ILE A 121 5.47 -13.34 -4.00
C ILE A 121 6.55 -13.73 -5.03
N LYS A 122 6.28 -14.74 -5.86
CA LYS A 122 7.23 -15.16 -6.91
C LYS A 122 7.42 -14.13 -8.02
N GLN A 123 6.40 -13.33 -8.33
CA GLN A 123 6.51 -12.27 -9.33
C GLN A 123 7.28 -11.05 -8.79
N ALA A 124 7.38 -10.91 -7.48
CA ALA A 124 8.06 -9.80 -6.82
C ALA A 124 9.57 -10.03 -6.58
N ILE A 125 10.09 -11.24 -6.83
CA ILE A 125 11.49 -11.65 -6.65
C ILE A 125 12.11 -11.95 -8.01
#